data_AF-A0A951KIH7-F1
#
_entry.id   AF-A0A951KIH7-F1
#
_cell.length_a   1.000
_cell.length_b   1.000
_cell.length_c   1.000
_cell.angle_alpha   90.00
_cell.angle_beta   90.00
_cell.angle_gamma   90.00
#
_symmetry.space_group_name_H-M   'P 1'
#
loop_
_entity.id
_entity.type
_entity.pdbx_description
1 polymer ?
#
loop_
_entity_poly.entity_id
_entity_poly.type
_entity_poly.pdbx_seq_one_letter_code
_entity_poly.pdbx_strand_id
1 'polypeptide(L)'
;MKRLTILAPLQQRPFRLLFSGQVISDLGDWLDTIALFTLIVYRWNMGASALATLSVALALPWAVIAPLAGVWADRWPRKTVMIGADL
;
A
#
# COMPACT_ATOMS: atom_id res chain seq x y z
N MET A 1 -35.19 -8.82 -5.01
CA MET A 1 -34.06 -8.53 -4.12
C MET A 1 -32.78 -8.49 -4.95
N LYS A 2 -32.26 -7.30 -5.28
CA LYS A 2 -31.01 -7.16 -6.06
C LYS A 2 -29.86 -7.70 -5.20
N ARG A 3 -29.33 -8.87 -5.55
CA ARG A 3 -28.22 -9.52 -4.85
C ARG A 3 -27.02 -8.56 -4.81
N LEU A 4 -26.35 -8.50 -3.66
CA LEU A 4 -25.15 -7.73 -3.37
C LEU A 4 -24.06 -7.99 -4.43
N THR A 5 -24.11 -7.27 -5.54
CA THR A 5 -23.22 -7.48 -6.69
C THR A 5 -21.78 -7.06 -6.36
N ILE A 6 -21.62 -6.18 -5.36
CA ILE A 6 -20.33 -5.68 -4.88
C ILE A 6 -19.44 -6.78 -4.31
N LEU A 7 -20.02 -7.82 -3.70
CA LEU A 7 -19.25 -8.93 -3.09
C LEU A 7 -19.05 -10.12 -4.03
N ALA A 8 -19.62 -10.08 -5.24
CA ALA A 8 -19.48 -11.16 -6.22
C ALA A 8 -18.02 -11.53 -6.55
N PRO A 9 -17.07 -10.58 -6.66
CA PRO A 9 -15.65 -10.90 -6.92
C PRO A 9 -15.02 -11.81 -5.85
N LEU A 10 -15.44 -11.69 -4.58
CA LEU A 10 -14.91 -12.50 -3.47
C LEU A 10 -15.27 -13.99 -3.60
N GLN A 11 -16.19 -14.37 -4.47
CA GLN A 11 -16.48 -15.78 -4.74
C GLN A 11 -15.33 -16.47 -5.47
N GLN A 12 -14.57 -15.72 -6.29
CA GLN A 12 -13.41 -16.24 -7.01
C GLN A 12 -12.23 -16.42 -6.05
N ARG A 13 -11.76 -17.66 -5.89
CA ARG A 13 -10.65 -17.99 -4.96
C ARG A 13 -9.39 -17.14 -5.19
N PRO A 14 -8.90 -16.93 -6.43
CA PRO A 14 -7.70 -16.12 -6.66
C PRO A 14 -7.87 -14.67 -6.19
N PHE A 15 -9.03 -14.06 -6.50
CA PHE A 15 -9.33 -12.70 -6.07
C PHE A 15 -9.48 -12.61 -4.55
N ARG A 16 -10.15 -13.57 -3.91
CA ARG A 16 -10.34 -13.59 -2.46
C ARG A 16 -9.01 -13.64 -1.71
N LEU A 17 -8.05 -14.44 -2.19
CA LEU A 17 -6.71 -14.51 -1.60
C LEU A 17 -5.94 -13.20 -1.74
N LEU A 18 -5.97 -12.59 -2.94
CA LEU A 18 -5.35 -11.29 -3.20
C LEU A 18 -5.96 -10.21 -2.31
N PHE A 19 -7.30 -10.15 -2.26
CA PHE A 19 -8.03 -9.17 -1.47
C PHE A 19 -7.73 -9.29 0.03
N SER A 20 -7.72 -10.51 0.58
CA SER A 20 -7.36 -10.69 1.99
C SER A 20 -5.93 -10.27 2.30
N GLY A 21 -4.98 -10.56 1.39
CA GLY A 21 -3.60 -10.12 1.54
C GLY A 21 -3.46 -8.60 1.50
N GLN A 22 -4.13 -7.97 0.54
CA GLN A 22 -4.15 -6.51 0.40
C GLN A 22 -4.73 -5.83 1.66
N VAL A 23 -5.86 -6.33 2.18
CA VAL A 23 -6.48 -5.75 3.38
C VAL A 23 -5.52 -5.79 4.57
N ILE A 24 -4.81 -6.90 4.78
CA ILE A 24 -3.84 -7.03 5.88
C ILE A 24 -2.64 -6.10 5.65
N SER A 25 -2.16 -6.01 4.41
CA SER A 25 -1.01 -5.18 4.06
C SER A 25 -1.32 -3.69 4.25
N ASP A 26 -2.46 -3.23 3.74
CA ASP A 26 -2.91 -1.84 3.91
C ASP A 26 -3.08 -1.50 5.40
N LEU A 27 -3.65 -2.41 6.19
CA LEU A 27 -3.74 -2.21 7.64
C LEU A 27 -2.36 -2.03 8.29
N GLY A 28 -1.36 -2.79 7.86
CA GLY A 28 0.03 -2.62 8.25
C GLY A 28 0.56 -1.21 7.92
N ASP A 29 0.38 -0.77 6.67
CA ASP A 29 0.84 0.55 6.21
C ASP A 29 0.22 1.70 7.02
N TRP A 30 -1.07 1.58 7.39
CA TRP A 30 -1.73 2.57 8.23
C TRP A 30 -1.18 2.58 9.66
N LEU A 31 -0.90 1.41 10.23
CA LEU A 31 -0.29 1.31 11.55
C LEU A 31 1.14 1.88 11.55
N ASP A 32 1.93 1.59 10.53
CA ASP A 32 3.28 2.14 10.35
C ASP A 32 3.24 3.66 10.20
N THR A 33 2.27 4.20 9.46
CA THR A 33 2.08 5.65 9.34
C THR A 33 1.81 6.29 10.70
N ILE A 34 0.92 5.69 11.52
CA ILE A 34 0.63 6.16 12.88
C ILE A 34 1.89 6.06 13.77
N ALA A 35 2.65 4.97 13.64
CA ALA A 35 3.88 4.76 14.39
C ALA A 35 4.93 5.83 14.04
N LEU A 36 5.12 6.13 12.75
CA LEU A 36 6.03 7.18 12.28
C LEU A 36 5.61 8.57 12.76
N PHE A 37 4.33 8.92 12.70
CA PHE A 37 3.83 10.18 13.26
C PHE A 37 4.08 10.26 14.77
N THR A 38 3.80 9.18 15.49
CA THR A 38 4.02 9.10 16.94
C THR A 38 5.51 9.25 17.27
N LEU A 39 6.38 8.61 16.51
CA LEU A 39 7.83 8.69 16.67
C LEU A 39 8.33 10.14 16.45
N ILE A 40 7.93 10.77 15.35
CA ILE A 40 8.36 12.14 15.02
C ILE A 40 7.91 13.13 16.08
N VAL A 41 6.64 13.08 16.49
CA VAL A 41 6.06 14.05 17.42
C VAL A 41 6.52 13.80 18.85
N TYR A 42 6.37 12.58 19.35
CA TYR A 42 6.54 12.30 20.79
C TYR A 42 7.93 11.79 21.16
N ARG A 43 8.62 11.10 20.26
CA ARG A 43 9.96 10.55 20.55
C ARG A 43 11.07 11.50 20.11
N TRP A 44 10.91 12.16 18.96
CA TRP A 44 11.90 13.09 18.42
C TRP A 44 11.57 14.56 18.71
N ASN A 45 10.40 14.86 19.29
CA ASN A 45 9.97 16.23 19.62
C ASN A 45 10.05 17.18 18.42
N MET A 46 9.76 16.68 17.22
CA MET A 46 9.77 17.47 15.99
C MET A 46 8.37 17.99 15.66
N GLY A 47 8.34 19.13 14.96
CA GLY A 47 7.09 19.82 14.62
C GLY A 47 6.59 19.56 13.20
N ALA A 48 5.71 20.45 12.73
CA ALA A 48 4.99 20.34 11.46
C ALA A 48 5.91 20.20 10.24
N SER A 49 7.11 20.80 10.24
CA SER A 49 8.05 20.67 9.13
C SER A 49 8.50 19.23 8.91
N ALA A 50 8.79 18.49 9.99
CA ALA A 50 9.21 17.09 9.90
C ALA A 50 8.08 16.18 9.41
N LEU A 51 6.85 16.44 9.85
CA LEU A 51 5.67 15.72 9.34
C LEU A 51 5.41 16.01 7.87
N ALA A 52 5.56 17.27 7.43
CA ALA A 52 5.47 17.64 6.01
C ALA A 52 6.54 16.93 5.18
N THR A 53 7.78 16.87 5.67
CA THR A 53 8.86 16.10 5.03
C THR A 53 8.53 14.62 4.96
N LEU A 54 7.98 14.03 6.03
CA LEU A 54 7.52 12.64 6.01
C LEU A 54 6.44 12.43 4.94
N SER A 55 5.43 13.30 4.84
CA SER A 55 4.40 13.19 3.80
C SER A 55 4.99 13.23 2.40
N VAL A 56 5.97 14.10 2.16
CA VAL A 56 6.69 14.14 0.87
C VAL A 56 7.49 12.85 0.66
N ALA A 57 8.19 12.35 1.68
CA ALA A 57 8.97 11.12 1.60
C ALA A 57 8.09 9.89 1.32
N LEU A 58 6.86 9.88 1.83
CA LEU A 58 5.88 8.84 1.53
C LEU A 58 5.32 8.98 0.11
N ALA A 59 4.97 10.19 -0.35
CA ALA A 59 4.32 10.39 -1.64
C ALA A 59 5.27 10.39 -2.85
N LEU A 60 6.49 10.92 -2.69
CA LEU A 60 7.43 11.15 -3.79
C LEU A 60 7.85 9.86 -4.51
N PRO A 61 8.17 8.75 -3.81
CA PRO A 61 8.47 7.48 -4.47
C PRO A 61 7.30 6.99 -5.31
N TRP A 62 6.05 7.10 -4.84
CA TRP A 62 4.88 6.75 -5.64
C TRP A 62 4.75 7.62 -6.89
N ALA A 63 4.97 8.93 -6.77
CA ALA A 63 4.85 9.84 -7.90
C ALA A 63 5.92 9.57 -8.99
N VAL A 64 7.13 9.20 -8.60
CA VAL A 64 8.27 9.07 -9.54
C VAL A 64 8.49 7.62 -9.98
N ILE A 65 8.44 6.67 -9.04
CA ILE A 65 8.76 5.26 -9.28
C ILE A 65 7.55 4.51 -9.83
N ALA A 66 6.32 4.79 -9.40
CA ALA A 66 5.15 4.02 -9.85
C ALA A 66 4.94 4.04 -11.38
N PRO A 67 5.11 5.16 -12.11
CA PRO A 67 5.03 5.16 -13.56
C PRO A 67 6.08 4.27 -14.23
N LEU A 68 7.30 4.24 -13.69
CA LEU A 68 8.39 3.39 -14.20
C LEU A 68 8.13 1.92 -13.86
N ALA A 69 7.74 1.65 -12.61
CA ALA A 69 7.35 0.33 -12.12
C ALA A 69 6.21 -0.28 -12.95
N GLY A 70 5.22 0.54 -13.35
CA GLY A 70 4.11 0.12 -14.20
C GLY A 70 4.56 -0.47 -15.54
N VAL A 71 5.59 0.11 -16.18
CA VAL A 71 6.14 -0.40 -17.45
C VAL A 71 6.67 -1.82 -17.29
N TRP A 72 7.34 -2.12 -16.18
CA TRP A 72 7.84 -3.47 -15.90
C TRP A 72 6.73 -4.41 -15.43
N ALA A 73 5.80 -3.93 -14.62
CA ALA A 73 4.65 -4.70 -14.13
C ALA A 73 3.76 -5.20 -15.28
N ASP A 74 3.60 -4.41 -16.35
CA ASP A 74 2.85 -4.79 -17.53
C ASP A 74 3.56 -5.81 -18.41
N ARG A 75 4.89 -5.85 -18.37
CA ARG A 75 5.73 -6.71 -19.23
C ARG A 75 6.03 -8.07 -18.60
N TRP A 76 5.98 -8.18 -17.28
CA TRP A 76 6.42 -9.38 -16.56
C TRP A 76 5.26 -10.24 -16.06
N PRO A 77 5.50 -11.53 -15.75
CA PRO A 77 4.46 -12.38 -15.17
C PRO A 77 3.97 -11.84 -13.82
N ARG A 78 2.67 -11.52 -13.74
CA ARG A 78 2.03 -10.87 -12.57
C ARG A 78 2.39 -11.51 -11.23
N LYS A 79 2.38 -12.85 -11.15
CA LYS A 79 2.69 -13.57 -9.91
C LYS A 79 4.13 -13.35 -9.44
N THR A 80 5.08 -13.32 -10.37
CA THR A 80 6.49 -13.08 -10.07
C THR A 80 6.70 -11.64 -9.60
N VAL A 81 6.04 -10.68 -10.24
CA VAL A 81 6.10 -9.26 -9.83
C VAL A 81 5.54 -9.09 -8.42
N MET A 82 4.38 -9.65 -8.11
CA MET A 82 3.78 -9.57 -6.77
C MET A 82 4.71 -10.16 -5.71
N ILE A 83 5.20 -11.38 -5.91
CA ILE A 83 6.09 -12.03 -4.92
C ILE A 83 7.42 -11.28 -4.79
N GLY A 84 7.99 -10.80 -5.91
CA GLY A 84 9.27 -10.08 -5.88
C GLY A 84 9.19 -8.69 -5.25
N ALA A 85 8.02 -8.07 -5.23
CA ALA A 85 7.81 -6.79 -4.56
C ALA A 85 7.62 -6.94 -3.04
N ASP A 86 7.13 -8.10 -2.60
CA ASP A 86 6.85 -8.42 -1.18
C ASP A 86 8.01 -9.11 -0.46
N LEU A 87 9.14 -9.38 -1.14
CA LEU A 87 10.36 -10.00 -0.59
C LEU A 87 11.42 -8.95 -0.23
#